data_AF-A0A7X7S9J3-F1
#
_entry.id   AF-A0A7X7S9J3-F1
#
_cell.length_a   1.000
_cell.length_b   1.000
_cell.length_c   1.000
_cell.angle_alpha   90.00
_cell.angle_beta   90.00
_cell.angle_gamma   90.00
#
_symmetry.space_group_name_H-M   'P 1'
#
loop_
_entity.id
_entity.type
_entity.pdbx_description
1 polymer ?
#
loop_
_entity_poly.entity_id
_entity_poly.type
_entity_poly.pdbx_seq_one_letter_code
_entity_poly.pdbx_strand_id
1 'polypeptide(L)'
;MVLLENGDVYTFGNNWHGQLGLGHTEDKSFPIKIKTISPAKAIADGNWHSLILLENGDLYSCGFNIDGQLGMGDTEDRSSPADGFEPGKGTKVNRSSLTKEL
;
A
#
# COMPACT_ATOMS: atom_id res chain seq x y z
N MET A 1 -11.51 -4.65 1.20
CA MET A 1 -11.54 -3.54 0.21
C MET A 1 -12.30 -3.97 -1.04
N VAL A 2 -12.70 -3.01 -1.87
CA VAL A 2 -13.32 -3.25 -3.19
C VAL A 2 -12.62 -2.38 -4.22
N LEU A 3 -12.21 -2.98 -5.34
CA LEU A 3 -11.61 -2.30 -6.50
C LEU A 3 -12.66 -2.19 -7.60
N LEU A 4 -12.86 -0.98 -8.12
CA LEU A 4 -13.74 -0.72 -9.27
C LEU A 4 -12.95 -0.70 -10.59
N GLU A 5 -13.65 -0.90 -11.71
CA GLU A 5 -13.04 -0.93 -13.05
C GLU A 5 -12.30 0.36 -13.44
N ASN A 6 -12.67 1.49 -12.84
CA ASN A 6 -12.01 2.78 -13.06
C ASN A 6 -10.74 2.98 -12.19
N GLY A 7 -10.33 1.95 -11.44
CA GLY A 7 -9.17 2.00 -10.55
C GLY A 7 -9.42 2.64 -9.19
N ASP A 8 -10.67 2.97 -8.85
CA ASP A 8 -11.03 3.47 -7.52
C ASP A 8 -11.09 2.34 -6.49
N VAL A 9 -10.55 2.62 -5.29
CA VAL A 9 -10.60 1.70 -4.15
C VAL A 9 -11.57 2.22 -3.10
N TYR A 10 -12.52 1.37 -2.72
CA TYR A 10 -13.46 1.59 -1.63
C TYR A 10 -13.15 0.65 -0.46
N THR A 11 -13.36 1.15 0.76
CA THR A 11 -13.04 0.46 2.01
C THR A 11 -14.19 0.59 3.01
N PHE A 12 -14.40 -0.43 3.84
CA PHE A 12 -15.42 -0.50 4.89
C PHE A 12 -15.13 -1.70 5.79
N GLY A 13 -15.73 -1.74 6.99
CA GLY A 13 -15.56 -2.79 7.99
C GLY A 13 -14.81 -2.30 9.23
N ASN A 14 -14.15 -3.25 9.91
CA ASN A 14 -13.31 -2.97 11.07
C ASN A 14 -12.05 -2.20 10.66
N ASN A 15 -11.59 -1.30 11.54
CA ASN A 15 -10.45 -0.43 11.31
C ASN A 15 -9.54 -0.26 12.55
N TRP A 16 -9.54 -1.21 13.49
CA TRP A 16 -8.81 -1.05 14.75
C TRP A 16 -7.32 -0.78 14.60
N HIS A 17 -6.70 -1.30 13.54
CA HIS A 17 -5.29 -1.08 13.22
C HIS A 17 -5.08 -0.09 12.07
N GLY A 18 -6.15 0.55 11.58
CA GLY A 18 -6.06 1.47 10.46
C GLY A 18 -6.03 0.79 9.09
N GLN A 19 -6.42 -0.48 9.00
CA GLN A 19 -6.40 -1.28 7.77
C GLN A 19 -7.35 -0.78 6.68
N LEU A 20 -8.26 0.15 7.00
CA LEU A 20 -9.06 0.81 5.97
C LEU A 20 -8.28 1.87 5.20
N GLY A 21 -7.15 2.38 5.73
CA GLY A 21 -6.35 3.37 5.01
C GLY A 21 -7.00 4.75 4.93
N LEU A 22 -7.71 5.17 5.98
CA LEU A 22 -8.44 6.45 6.03
C LEU A 22 -7.77 7.52 6.90
N GLY A 23 -6.58 7.25 7.44
CA GLY A 23 -5.84 8.13 8.33
C GLY A 23 -6.32 8.13 9.79
N HIS A 24 -7.21 7.22 10.14
CA HIS A 24 -7.74 7.04 11.49
C HIS A 24 -8.07 5.55 11.75
N THR A 25 -8.46 5.20 12.97
CA THR A 25 -8.80 3.81 13.38
C THR A 25 -10.30 3.59 13.62
N GLU A 26 -11.15 4.52 13.20
CA GLU A 26 -12.61 4.35 13.27
C GLU A 26 -13.14 3.37 12.22
N ASP A 27 -13.96 2.42 12.65
CA ASP A 27 -14.73 1.51 11.78
C ASP A 27 -15.65 2.29 10.83
N LYS A 28 -15.91 1.74 9.65
CA LYS A 28 -16.88 2.30 8.69
C LYS A 28 -17.89 1.24 8.28
N SER A 29 -19.16 1.49 8.57
CA SER A 29 -20.27 0.57 8.22
C SER A 29 -20.76 0.73 6.78
N PHE A 30 -20.20 1.65 6.01
CA PHE A 30 -20.54 1.91 4.62
C PHE A 30 -19.28 2.16 3.78
N PRO A 31 -19.31 1.91 2.46
CA PRO A 31 -18.16 2.11 1.58
C PRO A 31 -17.68 3.57 1.57
N ILE A 32 -16.38 3.77 1.83
CA ILE A 32 -15.70 5.06 1.68
C ILE A 32 -14.58 4.91 0.66
N LYS A 33 -14.49 5.86 -0.28
CA LYS A 33 -13.40 5.92 -1.25
C LYS A 33 -12.10 6.37 -0.58
N ILE A 34 -11.01 5.64 -0.80
CA ILE A 34 -9.67 6.09 -0.43
C ILE A 34 -9.22 7.12 -1.47
N LYS A 35 -9.10 8.40 -1.06
CA LYS A 35 -8.88 9.51 -1.99
C LYS A 35 -7.43 9.70 -2.42
N THR A 36 -6.49 9.15 -1.67
CA THR A 36 -5.05 9.38 -1.85
C THR A 36 -4.40 8.42 -2.85
N ILE A 37 -5.14 7.45 -3.40
CA ILE A 37 -4.59 6.31 -4.14
C ILE A 37 -5.50 6.02 -5.34
N SER A 38 -5.00 6.29 -6.53
CA SER A 38 -5.69 6.03 -7.81
C SER A 38 -4.71 6.27 -8.96
N PRO A 39 -4.80 5.52 -10.08
CA PRO A 39 -5.64 4.34 -10.29
C PRO A 39 -4.96 3.05 -9.78
N ALA A 40 -5.70 2.25 -9.00
CA ALA A 40 -5.27 0.93 -8.56
C ALA A 40 -5.59 -0.14 -9.61
N LYS A 41 -4.71 -1.15 -9.73
CA LYS A 41 -4.91 -2.31 -10.60
C LYS A 41 -5.14 -3.62 -9.86
N ALA A 42 -4.74 -3.68 -8.60
CA ALA A 42 -4.97 -4.84 -7.73
C ALA A 42 -5.02 -4.43 -6.26
N ILE A 43 -5.75 -5.21 -5.47
CA ILE A 43 -5.85 -5.09 -4.01
C ILE A 43 -5.68 -6.47 -3.37
N ALA A 44 -5.17 -6.49 -2.14
CA ALA A 44 -5.14 -7.68 -1.30
C ALA A 44 -5.38 -7.29 0.17
N ASP A 45 -6.14 -8.11 0.89
CA ASP A 45 -6.43 -7.91 2.31
C ASP A 45 -5.90 -9.10 3.11
N GLY A 46 -5.19 -8.80 4.20
CA GLY A 46 -4.88 -9.74 5.27
C GLY A 46 -5.89 -9.62 6.42
N ASN A 47 -5.60 -10.27 7.55
CA ASN A 47 -6.50 -10.21 8.71
C ASN A 47 -6.70 -8.79 9.25
N TRP A 48 -5.63 -7.99 9.30
CA TRP A 48 -5.62 -6.65 9.89
C TRP A 48 -4.76 -5.66 9.10
N HIS A 49 -4.48 -5.94 7.83
CA HIS A 49 -3.71 -5.06 6.95
C HIS A 49 -4.22 -5.17 5.51
N SER A 50 -3.92 -4.17 4.70
CA SER A 50 -4.33 -4.10 3.31
C SER A 50 -3.20 -3.60 2.43
N LEU A 51 -3.16 -4.11 1.20
CA LEU A 51 -2.17 -3.82 0.17
C LEU A 51 -2.89 -3.32 -1.09
N ILE A 52 -2.34 -2.28 -1.72
CA ILE A 52 -2.90 -1.66 -2.92
C ILE A 52 -1.78 -1.47 -3.94
N LEU A 53 -1.91 -2.11 -5.10
CA LEU A 53 -0.98 -1.98 -6.21
C LEU A 53 -1.53 -0.99 -7.24
N LEU A 54 -0.81 0.10 -7.46
CA LEU A 54 -1.13 1.11 -8.46
C LEU A 54 -0.75 0.67 -9.88
N GLU A 55 -1.40 1.29 -10.87
CA GLU A 55 -1.08 1.07 -12.29
C GLU A 55 0.39 1.37 -12.62
N ASN A 56 0.93 2.45 -12.03
CA ASN A 56 2.32 2.88 -12.18
C ASN A 56 3.35 1.92 -11.55
N GLY A 57 2.89 0.90 -10.82
CA GLY A 57 3.71 -0.11 -10.16
C GLY A 57 3.88 0.11 -8.66
N ASP A 58 3.58 1.30 -8.13
CA ASP A 58 3.78 1.59 -6.71
C ASP A 58 2.86 0.73 -5.84
N LEU A 59 3.41 0.28 -4.70
CA LEU A 59 2.69 -0.55 -3.74
C LEU A 59 2.50 0.23 -2.43
N TYR A 60 1.24 0.37 -2.05
CA TYR A 60 0.82 0.99 -0.79
C TYR A 60 0.36 -0.07 0.19
N SER A 61 0.59 0.19 1.48
CA SER A 61 0.16 -0.68 2.56
C SER A 61 -0.35 0.12 3.77
N CYS A 62 -1.33 -0.42 4.48
CA CYS A 62 -1.87 0.13 5.73
C CYS A 62 -2.39 -0.98 6.64
N GLY A 63 -2.54 -0.65 7.93
CA GLY A 63 -3.05 -1.53 8.96
C GLY A 63 -1.99 -1.94 9.98
N PHE A 64 -2.24 -3.09 10.59
CA PHE A 64 -1.38 -3.74 11.58
C PHE A 64 -0.02 -4.05 10.96
N ASN A 65 1.07 -3.94 11.74
CA ASN A 65 2.44 -4.14 11.25
C ASN A 65 3.40 -4.82 12.24
N ILE A 66 2.92 -5.46 13.32
CA ILE A 66 3.84 -6.01 14.35
C ILE A 66 4.85 -7.02 13.78
N ASP A 67 4.46 -7.73 12.71
CA ASP A 67 5.28 -8.76 12.05
C ASP A 67 5.97 -8.23 10.79
N GLY A 68 5.90 -6.91 10.52
CA GLY A 68 6.49 -6.28 9.35
C GLY A 68 5.69 -6.48 8.05
N GLN A 69 4.41 -6.84 8.14
CA GLN A 69 3.55 -7.10 6.97
C GLN A 69 3.39 -5.92 6.01
N LEU A 70 3.68 -4.69 6.45
CA LEU A 70 3.60 -3.50 5.60
C LEU A 70 4.86 -3.28 4.75
N GLY A 71 5.96 -3.98 5.04
CA GLY A 71 7.17 -4.00 4.20
C GLY A 71 8.06 -2.75 4.27
N MET A 72 7.84 -1.84 5.22
CA MET A 72 8.57 -0.56 5.31
C MET A 72 9.89 -0.59 6.07
N GLY A 73 10.35 -1.78 6.50
CA GLY A 73 11.59 -1.90 7.30
C GLY A 73 11.41 -1.55 8.78
N ASP A 74 10.17 -1.47 9.24
CA ASP A 74 9.78 -1.29 10.64
C ASP A 74 8.52 -2.12 10.95
N THR A 75 8.11 -2.07 12.22
CA THR A 75 6.95 -2.80 12.76
C THR A 75 5.87 -1.86 13.29
N GLU A 76 5.76 -0.64 12.76
CA GLU A 76 4.75 0.34 13.19
C GLU A 76 3.46 0.26 12.36
N ASP A 77 2.31 0.17 13.03
CA ASP A 77 0.99 0.24 12.41
C ASP A 77 0.80 1.57 11.65
N ARG A 78 0.06 1.55 10.54
CA ARG A 78 -0.22 2.78 9.77
C ARG A 78 -1.67 2.86 9.34
N SER A 79 -2.36 3.94 9.73
CA SER A 79 -3.76 4.17 9.40
C SER A 79 -4.01 4.88 8.07
N SER A 80 -2.97 5.48 7.50
CA SER A 80 -2.95 5.96 6.12
C SER A 80 -2.15 4.99 5.27
N PRO A 81 -2.52 4.78 4.01
CA PRO A 81 -1.72 4.01 3.08
C PRO A 81 -0.42 4.75 2.87
N ALA A 82 0.65 4.14 3.37
CA ALA A 82 1.99 4.64 3.22
C ALA A 82 2.64 3.92 2.04
N ASP A 83 3.63 4.57 1.41
CA ASP A 83 4.48 3.93 0.41
C ASP A 83 5.18 2.74 1.07
N GLY A 84 4.67 1.53 0.82
CA GLY A 84 5.19 0.29 1.40
C GLY A 84 6.41 -0.20 0.63
N PHE A 85 6.51 0.17 -0.65
CA PHE A 85 7.53 -0.33 -1.56
C PHE A 85 7.55 0.48 -2.87
N GLU A 86 8.71 1.05 -3.23
CA GLU A 86 9.00 1.55 -4.59
C GLU A 86 9.62 0.41 -5.43
N PRO A 87 8.92 -0.16 -6.41
CA PRO A 87 9.53 -1.09 -7.35
C PRO A 87 10.61 -0.35 -8.16
N GLY A 88 11.88 -0.67 -7.91
CA GLY A 88 13.02 -0.08 -8.61
C GLY A 88 13.95 0.80 -7.77
N LYS A 89 13.74 0.90 -6.46
CA LYS A 89 14.75 1.39 -5.49
C LYS A 89 15.50 0.30 -4.72
N GLY A 90 15.32 -0.97 -5.09
CA GLY A 90 16.46 -1.90 -5.03
C GLY A 90 17.57 -1.28 -5.87
N THR A 91 18.76 -1.11 -5.30
CA THR A 91 19.92 -0.44 -5.90
C THR A 91 19.84 -0.47 -7.43
N LYS A 92 19.64 0.69 -8.08
CA LYS A 92 20.01 0.82 -9.49
C LYS A 92 21.52 0.62 -9.51
N VAL A 93 21.98 -0.63 -9.59
CA VAL A 93 23.29 -0.93 -10.16
C VAL A 93 23.11 -0.57 -11.61
N ASN A 94 23.49 0.66 -11.93
CA ASN A 94 23.40 1.19 -13.26
C ASN A 94 24.26 0.28 -14.15
N ARG A 95 23.65 -0.62 -14.92
CA ARG A 95 24.38 -1.48 -15.87
C ARG A 95 25.06 -0.68 -16.99
N SER A 96 24.90 0.64 -17.03
CA SER A 96 25.68 1.53 -17.90
C SER A 96 27.07 1.90 -17.33
N SER A 97 27.41 1.55 -16.08
CA SER A 97 28.72 1.84 -15.49
C SER A 97 29.79 0.77 -15.73
N LEU A 98 29.52 -0.26 -16.54
CA LEU A 98 30.47 -1.38 -16.77
C LEU A 98 31.16 -1.39 -18.14
N THR A 99 31.11 -0.29 -18.91
CA THR A 99 31.96 -0.14 -20.09
C THR A 99 32.80 1.13 -20.00
N LYS A 100 33.94 1.02 -19.32
CA LYS A 100 35.27 1.47 -19.76
C LYS A 100 36.19 1.52 -18.55
N GLU A 101 36.95 0.44 -18.33
CA GLU A 101 38.39 0.50 -18.04
C GLU A 101 39.03 -0.79 -18.60
N LEU A 102 39.52 -0.67 -19.83
CA LEU A 102 40.80 -1.22 -20.27
C LEU A 102 41.61 0.00 -20.75
#